data_AF-A0A7Y3M6L2-F1
#
_entry.id   AF-A0A7Y3M6L2-F1
#
_cell.length_a   1.000
_cell.length_b   1.000
_cell.length_c   1.000
_cell.angle_alpha   90.00
_cell.angle_beta   90.00
_cell.angle_gamma   90.00
#
_symmetry.space_group_name_H-M   'P 1'
#
loop_
_entity.id
_entity.type
_entity.pdbx_description
1 polymer ?
#
loop_
_entity_poly.entity_id
_entity_poly.type
_entity_poly.pdbx_seq_one_letter_code
_entity_poly.pdbx_strand_id
1 'polypeptide(L)' 'ESHLRELLEQGFEVIVVKDATAAAKTPELGDGYATAVTNFGFLANQVVETKEIVDAIRT' A
#
# COMPACT_ATOMS: atom_id res chain seq x y z
N GLU A 1 -6.55 -2.16 2.04
CA GLU A 1 -6.45 -1.25 3.20
C GLU A 1 -6.84 -1.98 4.48
N SER A 2 -8.02 -2.60 4.55
CA SER A 2 -8.41 -3.48 5.67
C SER A 2 -7.34 -4.52 6.03
N HIS A 3 -6.82 -5.25 5.03
CA HIS A 3 -5.75 -6.24 5.26
C HIS A 3 -4.44 -5.63 5.80
N LEU A 4 -4.11 -4.39 5.44
CA LEU A 4 -2.94 -3.71 6.00
C LEU A 4 -3.15 -3.50 7.51
N ARG A 5 -4.32 -3.01 7.92
CA ARG A 5 -4.62 -2.79 9.34
C ARG A 5 -4.63 -4.07 10.13
N GLU A 6 -5.28 -5.11 9.60
CA GLU A 6 -5.34 -6.42 10.23
C GLU A 6 -3.93 -6.98 10.50
N LEU A 7 -3.02 -6.89 9.53
CA LEU A 7 -1.64 -7.36 9.69
C LEU A 7 -0.86 -6.52 10.71
N LEU A 8 -1.04 -5.20 10.73
CA LEU A 8 -0.44 -4.32 11.73
C LEU A 8 -0.96 -4.64 13.14
N GLU A 9 -2.26 -4.89 13.28
CA GLU A 9 -2.91 -5.28 14.55
C GLU A 9 -2.41 -6.63 15.06
N GLN A 10 -2.01 -7.53 14.16
CA GLN A 10 -1.36 -8.80 14.50
C GLN A 10 0.13 -8.65 14.83
N GLY A 11 0.70 -7.44 14.71
CA GLY A 11 2.08 -7.13 15.07
C GLY A 11 3.10 -7.40 13.95
N PHE A 12 2.66 -7.57 12.70
CA PHE A 12 3.57 -7.67 11.57
C PHE A 12 4.11 -6.31 11.16
N GLU A 13 5.34 -6.29 10.64
CA GLU A 13 5.81 -5.19 9.82
C GLU A 13 5.26 -5.36 8.40
N VAL A 14 4.60 -4.33 7.88
CA VAL A 14 3.87 -4.41 6.62
C VAL A 14 4.42 -3.40 5.61
N ILE A 15 4.80 -3.90 4.44
CA ILE A 15 5.20 -3.11 3.28
C ILE A 15 4.06 -3.15 2.26
N VAL A 16 3.71 -2.00 1.70
CA VAL A 16 2.74 -1.90 0.60
C VAL A 16 3.46 -1.63 -0.71
N VAL A 17 3.15 -2.44 -1.73
CA VAL A 17 3.67 -2.28 -3.10
C VAL A 17 2.64 -1.49 -3.91
N LYS A 18 2.84 -0.18 -4.06
CA LYS A 18 1.81 0.76 -4.54
C LYS A 18 1.46 0.53 -6.01
N ASP A 19 2.45 0.25 -6.86
CA ASP A 19 2.26 0.00 -8.30
C ASP A 19 1.66 -1.39 -8.59
N ALA A 20 1.62 -2.27 -7.59
CA ALA A 20 0.89 -3.53 -7.62
C ALA A 20 -0.48 -3.46 -6.92
N THR A 21 -0.94 -2.26 -6.54
CA THR A 21 -2.22 -2.05 -5.84
C THR A 21 -3.19 -1.27 -6.72
N ALA A 22 -4.40 -1.80 -6.92
CA ALA A 22 -5.48 -1.10 -7.60
C ALA A 22 -6.50 -0.52 -6.61
N ALA A 23 -7.21 0.53 -7.04
CA ALA A 23 -8.32 1.11 -6.29
C ALA A 23 -9.40 1.65 -7.23
N ALA A 24 -10.62 1.77 -6.73
CA ALA A 24 -11.75 2.27 -7.50
C ALA A 24 -11.57 3.75 -7.85
N LYS A 25 -12.05 4.13 -9.04
CA LYS A 25 -12.20 5.52 -9.46
C LYS A 25 -13.63 5.74 -9.90
N THR A 26 -14.27 6.78 -9.38
CA THR A 26 -15.69 7.08 -9.68
C THR A 26 -15.86 8.57 -9.95
N PRO A 27 -16.88 8.98 -10.74
CA PRO A 27 -17.16 10.40 -10.96
C PRO A 27 -17.46 11.16 -9.66
N GLU A 28 -18.17 10.55 -8.71
CA GLU A 28 -18.64 11.21 -7.49
C GLU A 28 -17.59 11.24 -6.37
N LEU A 29 -16.85 10.14 -6.19
CA LEU A 29 -15.88 9.99 -5.09
C LEU A 29 -14.42 10.22 -5.52
N GLY A 30 -14.16 10.36 -6.82
CA GLY A 30 -12.84 10.69 -7.36
C GLY A 30 -11.88 9.50 -7.45
N ASP A 31 -10.58 9.77 -7.28
CA ASP A 31 -9.49 8.80 -7.44
C ASP A 31 -9.15 8.11 -6.12
N GLY A 32 -9.71 6.92 -5.90
CA GLY A 32 -9.44 6.12 -4.71
C GLY A 32 -7.99 5.64 -4.60
N TYR A 33 -7.23 5.57 -5.70
CA TYR A 33 -5.83 5.13 -5.66
C TYR A 33 -4.96 6.17 -4.97
N ALA A 34 -5.11 7.45 -5.35
CA ALA A 34 -4.37 8.55 -4.74
C ALA A 34 -4.67 8.66 -3.23
N THR A 35 -5.93 8.52 -2.84
CA THR A 35 -6.34 8.50 -1.43
C THR A 35 -5.77 7.30 -0.68
N ALA A 36 -5.80 6.10 -1.27
CA ALA A 36 -5.26 4.89 -0.64
C ALA A 36 -3.75 4.99 -0.42
N VAL A 37 -2.98 5.43 -1.42
CA VAL A 37 -1.52 5.61 -1.30
C VAL A 37 -1.16 6.63 -0.22
N THR A 38 -1.92 7.73 -0.13
CA THR A 38 -1.76 8.71 0.94
C THR A 38 -1.98 8.08 2.31
N ASN A 39 -3.06 7.31 2.48
CA ASN A 39 -3.38 6.62 3.73
C ASN A 39 -2.33 5.54 4.08
N PHE A 40 -1.80 4.80 3.10
CA PHE A 40 -0.72 3.85 3.33
C PHE A 40 0.54 4.53 3.85
N GLY A 41 0.87 5.74 3.40
CA GLY A 41 1.99 6.51 3.91
C GLY A 41 1.90 6.88 5.39
N PHE A 42 0.71 6.86 5.99
CA PHE A 42 0.51 7.08 7.43
C PHE A 42 0.53 5.79 8.25
N LEU A 43 0.32 4.62 7.62
CA LEU A 43 0.05 3.36 8.33
C LEU A 43 1.11 2.30 8.11
N ALA A 44 1.54 2.09 6.86
CA ALA A 44 2.47 1.04 6.51
C ALA A 44 3.90 1.39 6.95
N ASN A 45 4.71 0.38 7.23
CA ASN A 45 6.11 0.58 7.56
C ASN A 45 6.90 1.14 6.38
N GLN A 46 6.55 0.72 5.15
CA GLN A 46 7.07 1.29 3.91
C GLN A 46 6.02 1.22 2.79
N VAL A 47 6.09 2.16 1.86
CA VAL A 47 5.31 2.18 0.62
C VAL A 47 6.27 2.28 -0.55
N VAL A 48 6.35 1.22 -1.36
CA VAL A 48 7.41 1.04 -2.38
C VAL A 48 6.82 0.65 -3.73
N GLU A 49 7.64 0.74 -4.77
CA GLU A 49 7.39 0.18 -6.09
C GLU A 49 7.86 -1.27 -6.18
N THR A 50 7.27 -2.02 -7.10
CA THR A 50 7.57 -3.44 -7.32
C THR A 50 9.05 -3.65 -7.64
N LYS A 51 9.65 -2.74 -8.41
CA LYS A 51 11.08 -2.78 -8.72
C LYS A 51 11.94 -2.74 -7.46
N GLU A 52 11.65 -1.81 -6.54
CA GLU A 52 12.43 -1.59 -5.33
C GLU A 52 12.41 -2.85 -4.44
N ILE A 53 11.24 -3.44 -4.24
CA ILE A 53 11.12 -4.63 -3.37
C ILE A 53 11.70 -5.89 -4.02
N VAL A 54 11.57 -6.05 -5.34
CA VAL A 54 12.18 -7.17 -6.07
C VAL A 54 13.70 -7.08 -6.03
N ASP A 55 14.26 -5.89 -6.19
CA ASP A 55 15.71 -5.68 -6.09
C ASP A 55 16.20 -5.98 -4.66
N ALA A 56 15.46 -5.57 -3.62
CA ALA A 56 15.81 -5.84 -2.22
C ALA A 56 15.80 -7.34 -1.86
N ILE A 57 14.79 -8.10 -2.32
CA ILE A 57 14.63 -9.54 -2.00
C ILE A 57 15.69 -10.42 -2.70
N ARG A 58 16.24 -9.97 -3.83
CA ARG A 58 17.21 -10.74 -4.62
C ARG A 58 18.65 -10.67 -4.08
N THR A 59 18.88 -9.83 -3.07
CA THR A 59 20.18 -9.64 -2.42
C THR A 59 20.42 -10.68 -1.32
#